data_AF-A0A429UI80-F1
#
_entry.id   AF-A0A429UI80-F1
#
_cell.length_a   1.000
_cell.length_b   1.000
_cell.length_c   1.000
_cell.angle_alpha   90.00
_cell.angle_beta   90.00
_cell.angle_gamma   90.00
#
_symmetry.space_group_name_H-M   'P 1'
#
loop_
_entity.id
_entity.type
_entity.pdbx_description
1 polymer ?
#
loop_
_entity_poly.entity_id
_entity_poly.type
_entity_poly.pdbx_seq_one_letter_code
_entity_poly.pdbx_strand_id
1 'polypeptide(L)'
;MHTRTTPGRPHARGRWAATAAPGESDRLRRPAFWFTTLVIAFELIAGSAWNLWTIDWVEAQLAHLGYPHYLAYVLGVCQFGAGVALVVPGFRLLKEWAYAGVFFMWSGAVVSHLARGDGPVSWGPPLMFLLFAVASWALRPADRRPRADRRAWAVATGLVVVMSAVSLLTLPAAADVTGGWAVERGWVEEQRP
;
A
#
# COMPACT_ATOMS: atom_id res chain seq x y z
N MET A 1 -58.64 -44.38 40.72
CA MET A 1 -57.26 -44.89 40.90
C MET A 1 -56.34 -44.04 40.02
N HIS A 2 -55.29 -43.48 40.60
CA HIS A 2 -54.62 -42.25 40.17
C HIS A 2 -53.91 -42.31 38.80
N THR A 3 -54.14 -41.25 38.02
CA THR A 3 -53.33 -40.75 36.91
C THR A 3 -51.98 -40.22 37.41
N ARG A 4 -50.89 -40.51 36.69
CA ARG A 4 -49.65 -39.69 36.69
C ARG A 4 -49.12 -39.57 35.27
N THR A 5 -49.54 -38.49 34.61
CA THR A 5 -48.83 -37.87 33.51
C THR A 5 -47.65 -37.09 34.11
N THR A 6 -46.43 -37.41 33.68
CA THR A 6 -45.22 -36.70 34.12
C THR A 6 -45.11 -35.35 33.38
N PRO A 7 -44.93 -34.21 34.08
CA PRO A 7 -44.82 -32.92 33.43
C PRO A 7 -43.38 -32.61 32.99
N GLY A 8 -43.26 -32.06 31.78
CA GLY A 8 -42.29 -31.08 31.26
C GLY A 8 -40.85 -31.03 31.78
N ARG A 9 -39.91 -31.14 30.84
CA ARG A 9 -38.73 -30.26 30.82
C ARG A 9 -38.79 -29.37 29.57
N PRO A 10 -39.05 -28.06 29.69
CA PRO A 10 -38.77 -27.12 28.62
C PRO A 10 -37.25 -26.97 28.50
N HIS A 11 -36.67 -27.38 27.38
CA HIS A 11 -35.30 -27.00 27.03
C HIS A 11 -35.28 -25.52 26.65
N ALA A 12 -35.27 -24.66 27.68
CA ALA A 12 -34.93 -23.26 27.55
C ALA A 12 -33.42 -23.12 27.24
N ARG A 13 -33.05 -23.25 25.96
CA ARG A 13 -31.78 -22.67 25.47
C ARG A 13 -32.03 -21.19 25.15
N GLY A 14 -32.19 -20.41 26.21
CA GLY A 14 -32.23 -18.96 26.13
C GLY A 14 -30.86 -18.39 25.77
N ARG A 15 -30.82 -17.68 24.64
CA ARG A 15 -30.22 -16.34 24.50
C ARG A 15 -28.93 -16.08 25.27
N TRP A 16 -27.78 -16.42 24.69
CA TRP A 16 -26.53 -15.67 24.93
C TRP A 16 -25.67 -15.59 23.67
N ALA A 17 -26.29 -15.41 22.50
CA ALA A 17 -25.60 -14.67 21.45
C ALA A 17 -25.77 -13.20 21.80
N ALA A 18 -25.03 -12.73 22.81
CA ALA A 18 -24.77 -11.31 22.93
C ALA A 18 -24.07 -10.93 21.62
N THR A 19 -24.84 -10.33 20.70
CA THR A 19 -24.28 -9.53 19.63
C THR A 19 -23.52 -8.42 20.33
N ALA A 20 -22.23 -8.66 20.60
CA ALA A 20 -21.33 -7.62 21.04
C ALA A 20 -21.49 -6.49 20.02
N ALA A 21 -22.01 -5.35 20.48
CA ALA A 21 -22.06 -4.16 19.65
C ALA A 21 -20.65 -3.96 19.07
N PRO A 22 -20.50 -3.66 17.77
CA PRO A 22 -19.18 -3.53 17.17
C PRO A 22 -18.37 -2.54 18.01
N GLY A 23 -17.29 -3.05 18.61
CA GLY A 23 -16.42 -2.28 19.49
C GLY A 23 -15.87 -1.06 18.75
N GLU A 24 -15.46 -0.05 19.49
CA GLU A 24 -14.84 1.17 18.94
C GLU A 24 -13.69 0.88 17.95
N SER A 25 -12.98 -0.24 18.16
CA SER A 25 -11.98 -0.78 17.24
C SER A 25 -12.52 -1.05 15.83
N ASP A 26 -13.72 -1.60 15.66
CA ASP A 26 -14.30 -1.86 14.33
C ASP A 26 -14.69 -0.57 13.59
N ARG A 27 -15.00 0.51 14.32
CA ARG A 27 -15.33 1.82 13.72
C ARG A 27 -14.09 2.53 13.19
N LEU A 28 -12.94 2.38 13.87
CA LEU A 28 -11.67 3.00 13.49
C LEU A 28 -10.91 2.20 12.43
N ARG A 29 -11.14 0.88 12.34
CA ARG A 29 -10.46 0.01 11.37
C ARG A 29 -10.69 0.39 9.92
N ARG A 30 -11.92 0.75 9.54
CA ARG A 30 -12.26 1.06 8.14
C ARG A 30 -11.64 2.38 7.67
N PRO A 31 -11.73 3.51 8.40
CA PRO A 31 -11.00 4.73 8.06
C PRO A 31 -9.49 4.53 8.04
N ALA A 32 -8.91 3.84 9.04
CA ALA A 32 -7.47 3.57 9.09
C ALA A 32 -6.99 2.71 7.92
N PHE A 33 -7.79 1.70 7.54
CA PHE A 33 -7.55 0.91 6.33
C PHE A 33 -7.52 1.78 5.07
N TRP A 34 -8.52 2.63 4.87
CA TRP A 34 -8.57 3.48 3.67
C TRP A 34 -7.47 4.53 3.67
N PHE A 35 -7.13 5.11 4.82
CA PHE A 35 -6.02 6.03 4.95
C PHE A 35 -4.70 5.36 4.55
N THR A 36 -4.35 4.26 5.20
CA THR A 36 -3.13 3.49 4.90
C THR A 36 -3.09 3.03 3.44
N THR A 37 -4.21 2.56 2.90
CA THR A 37 -4.32 2.10 1.50
C THR A 37 -4.17 3.23 0.49
N LEU A 38 -4.75 4.41 0.74
CA LEU A 38 -4.62 5.55 -0.17
C LEU A 38 -3.20 6.11 -0.17
N VAL A 39 -2.54 6.15 1.00
CA VAL A 39 -1.14 6.57 1.12
C VAL A 39 -0.22 5.65 0.32
N ILE A 40 -0.32 4.33 0.51
CA ILE A 40 0.53 3.39 -0.25
C ILE A 40 0.17 3.37 -1.74
N ALA A 41 -1.11 3.48 -2.12
CA ALA A 41 -1.52 3.49 -3.51
C ALA A 41 -1.02 4.75 -4.24
N PHE A 42 -1.09 5.90 -3.58
CA PHE A 42 -0.52 7.14 -4.10
C PHE A 42 0.99 7.01 -4.30
N GLU A 43 1.72 6.53 -3.29
CA GLU A 43 3.17 6.35 -3.38
C GLU A 43 3.55 5.39 -4.51
N LEU A 44 2.84 4.26 -4.67
CA LEU A 44 3.10 3.32 -5.75
C LEU A 44 2.86 3.93 -7.13
N ILE A 45 1.80 4.73 -7.29
CA ILE A 45 1.52 5.42 -8.56
C ILE A 45 2.57 6.51 -8.81
N ALA A 46 2.93 7.28 -7.79
CA ALA A 46 3.95 8.32 -7.90
C ALA A 46 5.33 7.74 -8.22
N GLY A 47 5.76 6.74 -7.46
CA GLY A 47 6.98 5.99 -7.69
C GLY A 47 7.00 5.33 -9.06
N SER A 48 5.85 4.84 -9.57
CA SER A 48 5.79 4.31 -10.94
C SER A 48 6.10 5.37 -12.00
N ALA A 49 5.58 6.58 -11.85
CA ALA A 49 5.87 7.68 -12.78
C ALA A 49 7.35 8.05 -12.73
N TRP A 50 7.93 8.21 -11.54
CA TRP A 50 9.35 8.54 -11.37
C TRP A 50 10.28 7.49 -11.99
N ASN A 51 9.93 6.21 -11.82
CA ASN A 51 10.70 5.11 -12.39
C ASN A 51 10.57 5.00 -13.92
N LEU A 52 9.39 5.27 -14.47
CA LEU A 52 9.14 5.20 -15.93
C LEU A 52 9.70 6.42 -16.68
N TRP A 53 9.71 7.59 -16.04
CA TRP A 53 10.31 8.82 -16.58
C TRP A 53 11.80 8.95 -16.29
N THR A 54 12.38 7.98 -15.58
CA THR A 54 13.82 7.89 -15.27
C THR A 54 14.40 9.22 -14.79
N ILE A 55 13.77 9.81 -13.76
CA ILE A 55 14.27 11.05 -13.17
C ILE A 55 15.67 10.82 -12.59
N ASP A 56 16.53 11.84 -12.63
CA ASP A 56 17.93 11.76 -12.19
C ASP A 56 18.09 11.16 -10.79
N TRP A 57 17.15 11.45 -9.88
CA TRP A 57 17.11 10.88 -8.54
C TRP A 57 16.99 9.35 -8.52
N VAL A 58 16.13 8.77 -9.36
CA VAL A 58 15.94 7.32 -9.46
C VAL A 58 17.18 6.67 -10.05
N GLU A 59 17.75 7.28 -11.09
CA GLU A 59 19.00 6.81 -11.68
C GLU A 59 20.16 6.84 -10.69
N ALA A 60 20.30 7.94 -9.95
CA ALA A 60 21.31 8.10 -8.90
C ALA A 60 21.12 7.08 -7.78
N GLN A 61 19.88 6.83 -7.33
CA GLN A 61 19.62 5.78 -6.33
C GLN A 61 20.01 4.39 -6.83
N LEU A 62 19.60 4.02 -8.04
CA LEU A 62 19.90 2.70 -8.58
C LEU A 62 21.42 2.53 -8.79
N ALA A 63 22.10 3.55 -9.31
CA ALA A 63 23.55 3.55 -9.47
C ALA A 63 24.26 3.43 -8.11
N HIS A 64 23.84 4.22 -7.11
CA HIS A 64 24.37 4.15 -5.75
C HIS A 64 24.18 2.76 -5.13
N LEU A 65 23.02 2.13 -5.34
CA LEU A 65 22.76 0.77 -4.86
C LEU A 65 23.44 -0.30 -5.72
N GLY A 66 23.93 0.04 -6.92
CA GLY A 66 24.59 -0.86 -7.87
C GLY A 66 23.60 -1.69 -8.70
N TYR A 67 22.36 -1.23 -8.81
CA TYR A 67 21.34 -1.85 -9.64
C TYR A 67 21.44 -1.36 -11.08
N PRO A 68 21.13 -2.24 -12.05
CA PRO A 68 21.13 -1.87 -13.45
C PRO A 68 19.95 -0.95 -13.77
N HIS A 69 20.15 -0.01 -14.70
CA HIS A 69 19.15 1.01 -15.03
C HIS A 69 17.80 0.43 -15.50
N TYR A 70 17.80 -0.71 -16.20
CA TYR A 70 16.54 -1.35 -16.64
C TYR A 70 15.60 -1.72 -15.48
N LEU A 71 16.13 -1.86 -14.26
CA LEU A 71 15.35 -2.18 -13.07
C LEU A 71 14.33 -1.08 -12.77
N ALA A 72 14.63 0.19 -13.10
CA ALA A 72 13.68 1.30 -12.98
C ALA A 72 12.38 0.98 -13.74
N TYR A 73 12.46 0.62 -15.02
CA TYR A 73 11.27 0.34 -15.82
C TYR A 73 10.47 -0.85 -15.29
N VAL A 74 11.15 -1.91 -14.84
CA VAL A 74 10.50 -3.08 -14.24
C VAL A 74 9.76 -2.69 -12.97
N LEU A 75 10.42 -1.97 -12.06
CA LEU A 75 9.81 -1.47 -10.83
C LEU A 75 8.67 -0.49 -11.12
N GLY A 76 8.79 0.33 -12.16
CA GLY A 76 7.76 1.27 -12.60
C GLY A 76 6.47 0.55 -12.97
N VAL A 77 6.55 -0.44 -13.86
CA VAL A 77 5.38 -1.24 -14.29
C VAL A 77 4.80 -2.02 -13.10
N CYS A 78 5.65 -2.63 -12.27
CA CYS A 78 5.19 -3.40 -11.10
C CYS A 78 4.49 -2.51 -10.06
N GLN A 79 5.03 -1.33 -9.75
CA GLN A 79 4.42 -0.39 -8.81
C GLN A 79 3.07 0.12 -9.33
N PHE A 80 2.97 0.47 -10.61
CA PHE A 80 1.70 0.90 -11.18
C PHE A 80 0.65 -0.22 -11.08
N GLY A 81 1.02 -1.45 -11.45
CA GLY A 81 0.16 -2.63 -11.33
C GLY A 81 -0.29 -2.88 -9.89
N ALA A 82 0.61 -2.74 -8.91
CA ALA A 82 0.29 -2.88 -7.50
C ALA A 82 -0.65 -1.77 -7.00
N GLY A 83 -0.39 -0.50 -7.35
CA GLY A 83 -1.25 0.63 -7.00
C GLY A 83 -2.67 0.46 -7.54
N VAL A 84 -2.81 0.06 -8.80
CA VAL A 84 -4.10 -0.26 -9.42
C VAL A 84 -4.78 -1.43 -8.70
N ALA A 85 -4.06 -2.52 -8.45
CA ALA A 85 -4.61 -3.70 -7.80
C ALA A 85 -5.15 -3.42 -6.40
N LEU A 86 -4.51 -2.53 -5.63
CA LEU A 86 -4.95 -2.16 -4.28
C LEU A 86 -6.26 -1.36 -4.30
N VAL A 87 -6.39 -0.41 -5.23
CA VAL A 87 -7.55 0.49 -5.33
C VAL A 87 -8.77 -0.20 -5.98
N VAL A 88 -8.55 -1.08 -6.97
CA VAL A 88 -9.63 -1.73 -7.71
C VAL A 88 -10.42 -2.72 -6.82
N PRO A 89 -11.77 -2.70 -6.86
CA PRO A 89 -12.58 -3.65 -6.09
C PRO A 89 -12.63 -5.05 -6.73
N GLY A 90 -12.70 -6.10 -5.90
CA GLY A 90 -13.13 -7.44 -6.32
C GLY A 90 -12.05 -8.50 -6.59
N PHE A 91 -10.78 -8.13 -6.76
CA PHE A 91 -9.71 -9.10 -7.05
C PHE A 91 -8.92 -9.51 -5.79
N ARG A 92 -9.44 -10.50 -5.05
CA ARG A 92 -8.80 -10.96 -3.79
C ARG A 92 -7.38 -11.47 -3.99
N LEU A 93 -7.18 -12.38 -4.94
CA LEU A 93 -5.87 -12.99 -5.18
C LEU A 93 -4.85 -11.95 -5.66
N LEU A 94 -5.23 -11.10 -6.63
CA LEU A 94 -4.34 -10.06 -7.15
C LEU A 94 -3.92 -9.06 -6.06
N LYS A 95 -4.79 -8.76 -5.09
CA LYS A 95 -4.44 -7.94 -3.93
C LYS A 95 -3.39 -8.58 -3.04
N GLU A 96 -3.50 -9.88 -2.75
CA GLU A 96 -2.47 -10.59 -1.97
C GLU A 96 -1.12 -10.56 -2.70
N TRP A 97 -1.10 -10.78 -4.02
CA TRP A 97 0.12 -10.66 -4.83
C TRP A 97 0.67 -9.23 -4.83
N ALA A 98 -0.19 -8.21 -4.91
CA ALA A 98 0.23 -6.82 -4.83
C ALA A 98 0.87 -6.50 -3.47
N TYR A 99 0.23 -6.89 -2.36
CA TYR A 99 0.82 -6.71 -1.02
C TYR A 99 2.13 -7.47 -0.86
N ALA A 100 2.23 -8.71 -1.35
CA ALA A 100 3.47 -9.48 -1.30
C ALA A 100 4.57 -8.81 -2.13
N GLY A 101 4.27 -8.36 -3.35
CA GLY A 101 5.23 -7.65 -4.20
C GLY A 101 5.72 -6.36 -3.56
N VAL A 102 4.81 -5.56 -3.00
CA VAL A 102 5.13 -4.31 -2.29
C VAL A 102 5.97 -4.58 -1.04
N PHE A 103 5.66 -5.64 -0.30
CA PHE A 103 6.45 -6.08 0.85
C PHE A 103 7.89 -6.41 0.44
N PHE A 104 8.09 -7.22 -0.60
CA PHE A 104 9.43 -7.58 -1.08
C PHE A 104 10.19 -6.41 -1.67
N MET A 105 9.50 -5.52 -2.39
CA MET A 105 10.11 -4.33 -2.97
C MET A 105 10.66 -3.40 -1.89
N TRP A 106 9.84 -3.02 -0.90
CA TRP A 106 10.27 -2.09 0.15
C TRP A 106 11.23 -2.72 1.15
N SER A 107 11.06 -4.00 1.51
CA SER A 107 12.06 -4.71 2.31
C SER A 107 13.40 -4.84 1.57
N GLY A 108 13.38 -5.13 0.27
CA GLY A 108 14.56 -5.15 -0.59
C GLY A 108 15.28 -3.81 -0.63
N ALA A 109 14.54 -2.70 -0.75
CA ALA A 109 15.11 -1.35 -0.67
C ALA A 109 15.79 -1.08 0.68
N VAL A 110 15.13 -1.42 1.80
CA VAL A 110 15.72 -1.29 3.15
C VAL A 110 17.01 -2.10 3.27
N VAL A 111 16.99 -3.37 2.88
CA VAL A 111 18.17 -4.25 2.94
C VAL A 111 19.29 -3.73 2.05
N SER A 112 18.98 -3.21 0.86
CA SER A 112 19.97 -2.67 -0.07
C SER A 112 20.70 -1.45 0.51
N HIS A 113 19.95 -0.50 1.08
CA HIS A 113 20.52 0.66 1.75
C HIS A 113 21.35 0.27 2.98
N LEU A 114 20.88 -0.67 3.79
CA LEU A 114 21.65 -1.18 4.93
C LEU A 114 22.94 -1.87 4.49
N ALA A 115 22.91 -2.65 3.39
CA ALA A 115 24.09 -3.32 2.84
C ALA A 115 25.12 -2.33 2.27
N ARG A 116 24.68 -1.16 1.79
CA ARG A 116 25.56 -0.04 1.38
C ARG A 116 26.06 0.81 2.55
N GLY A 117 25.56 0.57 3.77
CA GLY A 117 25.92 1.36 4.95
C GLY A 117 25.25 2.72 5.01
N ASP A 118 24.14 2.92 4.29
CA ASP A 118 23.44 4.19 4.26
C ASP A 118 22.76 4.52 5.60
N GLY A 119 22.66 5.82 5.88
CA GLY A 119 22.00 6.32 7.09
C GLY A 119 20.47 6.14 7.10
N PRO A 120 19.82 6.38 8.25
CA PRO A 120 18.36 6.25 8.42
C PRO A 120 17.51 7.07 7.46
N VAL A 121 18.07 8.15 6.92
CA VAL A 121 17.40 9.01 5.95
C VAL A 121 17.14 8.27 4.62
N SER A 122 17.95 7.27 4.26
CA SER A 122 17.80 6.52 3.01
C SER A 122 16.92 5.27 3.17
N TRP A 123 17.08 4.50 4.26
CA TRP A 123 16.26 3.30 4.50
C TRP A 123 14.96 3.57 5.29
N GLY A 124 14.83 4.73 5.93
CA GLY A 124 13.65 5.11 6.72
C GLY A 124 12.37 5.22 5.90
N PRO A 125 12.34 5.94 4.76
CA PRO A 125 11.17 6.03 3.91
C PRO A 125 10.63 4.67 3.41
N PRO A 126 11.44 3.77 2.80
CA PRO A 126 10.93 2.47 2.38
C PRO A 126 10.46 1.61 3.57
N LEU A 127 11.10 1.72 4.75
CA LEU A 127 10.62 1.04 5.96
C LEU A 127 9.25 1.57 6.42
N MET A 128 9.06 2.89 6.40
CA MET A 128 7.79 3.51 6.75
C MET A 128 6.66 2.99 5.84
N PHE A 129 6.89 2.98 4.52
CA PHE A 129 5.90 2.48 3.57
C PHE A 129 5.64 0.98 3.74
N LEU A 130 6.67 0.18 4.02
CA LEU A 130 6.53 -1.23 4.38
C LEU A 130 5.59 -1.43 5.57
N LEU A 131 5.76 -0.65 6.64
CA LEU A 131 4.87 -0.70 7.80
C LEU A 131 3.44 -0.27 7.45
N PHE A 132 3.26 0.75 6.61
CA PHE A 132 1.94 1.14 6.11
C PHE A 132 1.28 0.04 5.26
N ALA A 133 2.03 -0.67 4.41
CA ALA A 133 1.51 -1.81 3.65
C ALA A 133 1.08 -2.96 4.57
N VAL A 134 1.89 -3.31 5.56
CA VAL A 134 1.55 -4.36 6.54
C VAL A 134 0.33 -3.94 7.36
N ALA A 135 0.25 -2.68 7.79
CA ALA A 135 -0.90 -2.15 8.51
C ALA A 135 -2.18 -2.15 7.64
N SER A 136 -2.07 -1.70 6.38
CA SER A 136 -3.17 -1.75 5.41
C SER A 136 -3.66 -3.18 5.20
N TRP A 137 -2.74 -4.14 5.04
CA TRP A 137 -3.08 -5.55 4.89
C TRP A 137 -3.77 -6.12 6.14
N ALA A 138 -3.26 -5.84 7.34
CA ALA A 138 -3.82 -6.31 8.61
C ALA A 138 -5.20 -5.69 8.93
N LEU A 139 -5.41 -4.42 8.55
CA LEU A 139 -6.67 -3.71 8.74
C LEU A 139 -7.71 -4.04 7.68
N ARG A 140 -7.31 -4.70 6.58
CA ARG A 140 -8.19 -5.01 5.47
C ARG A 140 -9.40 -5.82 5.95
N PRO A 141 -10.63 -5.32 5.70
CA PRO A 141 -11.83 -6.10 5.96
C PRO A 141 -11.78 -7.39 5.13
N ALA A 142 -11.99 -8.54 5.75
CA ALA A 142 -12.19 -9.78 5.01
C ALA A 142 -13.37 -9.56 4.06
N ASP A 143 -13.12 -9.61 2.75
CA ASP A 143 -14.08 -9.28 1.70
C ASP A 143 -15.37 -10.13 1.82
N ARG A 144 -16.30 -9.69 2.67
CA ARG A 144 -17.69 -10.17 2.69
C ARG A 144 -18.40 -9.39 1.58
N ARG A 145 -18.17 -9.85 0.34
CA ARG A 145 -18.71 -9.37 -0.93
C ARG A 145 -19.81 -8.30 -0.83
N PRO A 146 -19.58 -7.09 -1.35
CA PRO A 146 -20.53 -6.44 -2.23
C PRO A 146 -20.18 -6.88 -3.67
N ARG A 147 -21.19 -7.20 -4.49
CA ARG A 147 -20.99 -7.22 -5.96
C ARG A 147 -20.28 -5.93 -6.33
N ALA A 148 -19.17 -6.01 -7.05
CA ALA A 148 -18.52 -4.83 -7.62
C ALA A 148 -19.58 -4.03 -8.40
N ASP A 149 -20.03 -2.93 -7.82
CA ASP A 149 -21.00 -2.06 -8.48
C ASP A 149 -20.25 -1.12 -9.43
N ARG A 150 -20.93 -0.65 -10.46
CA ARG A 150 -20.34 0.27 -11.45
C ARG A 150 -19.76 1.54 -10.78
N ARG A 151 -20.33 1.93 -9.63
CA ARG A 151 -19.90 3.10 -8.85
C ARG A 151 -18.54 2.88 -8.19
N ALA A 152 -18.29 1.74 -7.55
CA ALA A 152 -16.98 1.45 -6.96
C ALA A 152 -15.87 1.39 -8.02
N TRP A 153 -16.16 0.84 -9.20
CA TRP A 153 -15.22 0.86 -10.32
C TRP A 153 -14.97 2.26 -10.85
N ALA A 154 -16.01 3.08 -11.00
CA ALA A 154 -15.86 4.48 -11.42
C ALA A 154 -15.03 5.30 -10.42
N VAL A 155 -15.27 5.12 -9.11
CA VAL A 155 -14.48 5.76 -8.05
C VAL A 155 -13.03 5.29 -8.07
N ALA A 156 -12.79 3.97 -8.16
CA ALA A 156 -11.44 3.42 -8.23
C ALA A 156 -10.66 3.95 -9.45
N THR A 157 -11.31 3.97 -10.62
CA THR A 157 -10.72 4.50 -11.86
C THR A 157 -10.43 5.99 -11.71
N GLY A 158 -11.39 6.77 -11.18
CA GLY A 158 -11.20 8.19 -10.91
C GLY A 158 -10.04 8.45 -9.95
N LEU A 159 -9.90 7.66 -8.88
CA LEU A 159 -8.79 7.75 -7.94
C LEU A 159 -7.45 7.49 -8.63
N VAL A 160 -7.33 6.40 -9.40
CA VAL A 160 -6.09 6.09 -10.13
C VAL A 160 -5.75 7.22 -11.11
N VAL A 161 -6.73 7.73 -11.86
CA VAL A 161 -6.52 8.84 -12.80
C VAL A 161 -6.09 10.10 -12.08
N VAL A 162 -6.74 10.46 -10.98
CA VAL A 162 -6.38 11.64 -10.17
C VAL A 162 -4.99 11.47 -9.58
N MET A 163 -4.67 10.33 -8.98
CA MET A 163 -3.34 10.05 -8.42
C MET A 163 -2.25 10.13 -9.50
N SER A 164 -2.53 9.58 -10.69
CA SER A 164 -1.60 9.65 -11.83
C SER A 164 -1.42 11.07 -12.33
N ALA A 165 -2.52 11.83 -12.47
CA ALA A 165 -2.48 13.23 -12.91
C ALA A 165 -1.73 14.12 -11.90
N VAL A 166 -2.01 13.94 -10.60
CA VAL A 166 -1.28 14.63 -9.53
C VAL A 166 0.20 14.27 -9.59
N SER A 167 0.53 12.98 -9.68
CA SER A 167 1.92 12.51 -9.79
C SER A 167 2.65 13.16 -10.97
N LEU A 168 2.05 13.16 -12.16
CA LEU A 168 2.65 13.76 -13.36
C LEU A 168 2.79 15.28 -13.23
N LEU A 169 1.80 15.95 -12.64
CA LEU A 169 1.86 17.39 -12.40
C LEU A 169 2.95 17.76 -11.39
N THR A 170 3.16 16.92 -10.37
CA THR A 170 4.21 17.13 -9.36
C THR A 170 5.61 16.71 -9.82
N LEU A 171 5.72 16.04 -10.97
CA LEU A 171 6.96 15.41 -11.42
C LEU A 171 8.11 16.42 -11.62
N PRO A 172 7.91 17.62 -12.21
CA PRO A 172 8.98 18.62 -12.32
C PRO A 172 9.49 19.09 -10.94
N ALA A 173 8.57 19.45 -10.05
CA ALA A 173 8.92 19.89 -8.69
C ALA A 173 9.60 18.77 -7.88
N ALA A 174 9.16 17.53 -8.07
CA ALA A 174 9.80 16.37 -7.44
C ALA A 174 11.22 16.17 -7.99
N ALA A 175 11.43 16.29 -9.31
CA ALA A 175 12.75 16.19 -9.92
C ALA A 175 13.70 17.28 -9.40
N ASP A 176 13.24 18.53 -9.30
CA ASP A 176 14.05 19.64 -8.79
C ASP A 176 14.48 19.42 -7.33
N VAL A 177 13.55 19.02 -6.46
CA VAL A 177 13.83 18.77 -5.03
C VAL A 177 14.75 17.56 -4.85
N THR A 178 14.47 16.47 -5.58
CA THR A 178 15.19 15.21 -5.42
C THR A 178 16.56 15.22 -6.10
N GLY A 179 16.79 16.08 -7.10
CA GLY A 179 18.12 16.34 -7.63
C GLY A 179 19.07 16.87 -6.55
N GLY A 180 18.64 17.85 -5.76
CA GLY A 180 19.42 18.38 -4.64
C GLY A 180 19.74 17.33 -3.56
N TRP A 181 18.84 16.38 -3.35
CA TRP A 181 19.03 15.27 -2.41
C TRP A 181 20.13 14.29 -2.81
N ALA A 182 20.34 14.08 -4.11
CA ALA A 182 21.42 13.22 -4.61
C ALA A 182 22.79 13.88 -4.36
N VAL A 183 22.86 15.20 -4.55
CA VAL A 183 24.07 16.00 -4.28
C VAL A 183 24.36 16.05 -2.77
N GLU A 184 23.36 16.33 -1.93
CA GLU A 184 23.53 16.38 -0.47
C GLU A 184 24.01 15.06 0.12
N ARG A 185 23.58 13.93 -0.47
CA ARG A 185 24.01 12.58 -0.07
C ARG A 185 25.36 12.16 -0.66
N GLY A 186 25.96 12.99 -1.52
CA GLY A 186 27.23 12.70 -2.20
C GLY A 186 27.14 11.56 -3.21
N TRP A 187 25.93 11.28 -3.73
CA TRP A 187 25.72 10.22 -4.73
C TRP A 187 26.01 10.70 -6.15
N VAL A 188 25.90 12.02 -6.38
CA VAL A 188 26.21 12.67 -7.66
C VAL A 188 27.02 13.94 -7.37
N GLU A 189 28.04 14.21 -8.19
CA GLU A 189 28.77 15.47 -8.12
C GLU A 189 27.89 16.64 -8.59
N GLU A 190 27.96 17.78 -7.89
CA GLU A 190 27.27 19.01 -8.29
C GLU A 190 27.68 19.40 -9.72
N GLN A 191 26.77 19.25 -10.69
CA GLN A 191 26.98 19.80 -12.03
C GLN A 191 26.84 21.32 -11.93
N ARG A 192 27.96 22.01 -11.68
CA ARG A 192 28.01 23.47 -11.80
C ARG A 192 27.76 23.87 -13.26
N PRO A 193 26.96 24.92 -13.51
CA PRO A 193 26.80 25.49 -14.85
C PRO A 193 28.10 26.08 -15.38
#